data_AF-A0A3B9DN00-F1
#
_entry.id   AF-A0A3B9DN00-F1
#
_cell.length_a   1.000
_cell.length_b   1.000
_cell.length_c   1.000
_cell.angle_alpha   90.00
_cell.angle_beta   90.00
_cell.angle_gamma   90.00
#
_symmetry.space_group_name_H-M   'P 1'
#
loop_
_entity.id
_entity.type
_entity.pdbx_description
1 polymer ?
#
loop_
_entity_poly.entity_id
_entity_poly.type
_entity_poly.pdbx_seq_one_letter_code
_entity_poly.pdbx_strand_id
1 'polypeptide(L)'
;DHNWVKQYLYAPGHEPLLPKGTVVRYVGYLDTTDDNPNMADNRNWQGSGRRSVANMFLELGWVVSLTEEEFQAEMAERRKHMDRNDFDVGCPLCWAFEEENFERPAADGGGGLQ
;
A
#
# COMPACT_ATOMS: atom_id res chain seq x y z
N ASP A 1 26.50 -5.58 6.05
CA ASP A 1 25.46 -6.61 5.83
C ASP A 1 24.75 -6.27 4.52
N HIS A 2 24.69 -7.19 3.55
CA HIS A 2 24.07 -6.95 2.23
C HIS A 2 22.66 -7.55 2.11
N ASN A 3 22.00 -7.83 3.24
CA ASN A 3 20.64 -8.37 3.28
C ASN A 3 19.52 -7.33 3.04
N TRP A 4 19.86 -6.10 2.65
CA TRP A 4 18.92 -4.97 2.61
C TRP A 4 18.07 -4.88 1.34
N VAL A 5 18.49 -5.51 0.22
CA VAL A 5 17.65 -5.66 -0.97
C VAL A 5 17.24 -7.13 -1.09
N LYS A 6 16.08 -7.45 -0.52
CA LYS A 6 15.42 -8.75 -0.68
C LYS A 6 13.97 -8.52 -1.06
N GLN A 7 13.46 -9.44 -1.88
CA GLN A 7 12.02 -9.50 -2.11
C GLN A 7 11.38 -10.24 -0.94
N TYR A 8 10.50 -9.55 -0.23
CA TYR A 8 9.66 -10.14 0.79
C TYR A 8 8.27 -10.34 0.17
N LEU A 9 7.81 -11.58 0.16
CA LEU A 9 6.49 -11.94 -0.33
C LEU A 9 5.53 -11.99 0.86
N TYR A 10 4.30 -11.55 0.63
CA TYR A 10 3.22 -11.80 1.58
C TYR A 10 2.99 -13.31 1.69
N ALA A 11 2.56 -13.75 2.86
CA ALA A 11 2.03 -15.10 3.00
C ALA A 11 0.70 -15.19 2.22
N PRO A 12 0.34 -16.36 1.69
CA PRO A 12 -0.93 -16.53 0.97
C PRO A 12 -2.13 -16.10 1.81
N GLY A 13 -3.01 -15.28 1.24
CA GLY A 13 -4.20 -14.72 1.90
C GLY A 13 -3.91 -13.46 2.72
N HIS A 14 -2.67 -12.98 2.76
CA HIS A 14 -2.27 -11.74 3.44
C HIS A 14 -1.78 -10.66 2.46
N GLU A 15 -1.87 -10.92 1.15
CA GLU A 15 -1.65 -9.92 0.11
C GLU A 15 -2.63 -8.75 0.30
N PRO A 16 -2.18 -7.48 0.22
CA PRO A 16 -3.09 -6.36 0.33
C PRO A 16 -4.13 -6.33 -0.80
N LEU A 17 -5.42 -6.30 -0.44
CA LEU A 17 -6.52 -6.09 -1.38
C LEU A 17 -6.82 -4.59 -1.44
N LEU A 18 -6.43 -3.97 -2.54
CA LEU A 18 -6.51 -2.52 -2.73
C LEU A 18 -7.71 -2.19 -3.64
N PRO A 19 -8.77 -1.52 -3.13
CA PRO A 19 -9.93 -1.15 -3.93
C PRO A 19 -9.57 -0.08 -4.96
N LYS A 20 -10.45 0.09 -5.95
CA LYS A 20 -10.32 1.14 -6.96
C LYS A 20 -10.21 2.52 -6.30
N GLY A 21 -9.27 3.32 -6.77
CA GLY A 21 -9.02 4.66 -6.24
C GLY A 21 -8.07 4.71 -5.04
N THR A 22 -7.49 3.58 -4.63
CA THR A 22 -6.44 3.55 -3.60
C THR A 22 -5.25 4.43 -3.99
N VAL A 23 -4.80 5.28 -3.05
CA VAL A 23 -3.56 6.04 -3.16
C VAL A 23 -2.53 5.42 -2.22
N VAL A 24 -1.46 4.86 -2.78
CA VAL A 24 -0.36 4.29 -2.00
C VAL A 24 0.68 5.36 -1.71
N ARG A 25 1.02 5.52 -0.42
CA ARG A 25 2.05 6.46 0.05
C ARG A 25 3.20 5.71 0.68
N TYR A 26 4.38 5.78 0.06
CA TYR A 26 5.61 5.27 0.64
C TYR A 26 6.38 6.38 1.35
N VAL A 27 6.91 6.08 2.54
CA VAL A 27 7.74 7.00 3.32
C VAL A 27 9.03 6.28 3.68
N GLY A 28 10.15 6.81 3.19
CA GLY A 28 11.49 6.34 3.55
C GLY A 28 12.12 7.27 4.57
N TYR A 29 12.81 6.69 5.54
CA TYR A 29 13.62 7.43 6.50
C TYR A 29 15.08 7.03 6.32
N LEU A 30 15.98 8.01 6.38
CA LEU A 30 17.42 7.80 6.38
C LEU A 30 17.94 8.29 7.73
N ASP A 31 18.54 7.38 8.50
CA ASP A 31 19.21 7.72 9.75
C ASP A 31 20.60 8.28 9.45
N THR A 32 20.83 9.56 9.77
CA THR A 32 22.10 10.28 9.60
C THR A 32 22.83 10.55 10.89
N THR A 33 22.53 9.82 11.97
CA THR A 33 23.27 9.92 13.23
C THR A 33 24.69 9.36 13.10
N ASP A 34 25.59 9.76 14.01
CA ASP A 34 26.99 9.29 14.04
C ASP A 34 27.11 7.78 14.32
N ASP A 35 26.06 7.19 14.91
CA ASP A 35 26.02 5.78 15.30
C ASP A 35 25.66 4.83 14.15
N ASN A 36 25.32 5.34 12.96
CA ASN A 36 24.98 4.50 11.80
C ASN A 36 26.24 4.11 11.00
N PRO A 37 26.78 2.88 11.14
CA PRO A 37 28.02 2.47 10.45
C PRO A 37 27.84 2.29 8.94
N ASN A 38 26.60 2.30 8.45
CA ASN A 38 26.32 2.15 7.02
C ASN A 38 26.44 3.48 6.26
N MET A 39 26.58 4.60 6.97
CA MET A 39 26.80 5.90 6.36
C MET A 39 28.27 6.25 6.24
N ALA A 40 28.70 6.57 5.01
CA ALA A 40 30.09 6.89 4.71
C ALA A 40 30.54 8.26 5.27
N ASP A 41 29.67 9.27 5.21
CA ASP A 41 29.88 10.59 5.85
C ASP A 41 28.52 11.23 6.12
N ASN A 42 28.17 11.40 7.38
CA ASN A 42 26.89 11.96 7.82
C ASN A 42 26.92 13.48 8.03
N ARG A 43 28.08 14.12 7.91
CA ARG A 43 28.23 15.58 8.06
C ARG A 43 27.85 16.33 6.80
N ASN A 44 27.82 15.64 5.66
CA ASN A 44 27.48 16.21 4.37
C ASN A 44 25.98 16.08 4.08
N TRP A 45 25.46 16.95 3.20
CA TRP A 45 24.09 16.82 2.73
C TRP A 45 23.91 15.50 1.97
N GLN A 46 22.93 14.71 2.43
CA GLN A 46 22.56 13.44 1.82
C GLN A 46 21.35 13.64 0.90
N GLY A 47 21.62 13.54 -0.40
CA GLY A 47 20.63 13.70 -1.45
C GLY A 47 20.22 12.41 -2.12
N SER A 48 19.09 12.49 -2.84
CA SER A 48 18.72 11.47 -3.82
C SER A 48 19.58 11.59 -5.08
N GLY A 49 20.05 10.47 -5.62
CA GLY A 49 20.83 10.46 -6.86
C GLY A 49 21.26 9.08 -7.32
N ARG A 50 21.90 9.02 -8.49
CA ARG A 50 22.36 7.77 -9.13
C ARG A 50 23.85 7.47 -8.92
N ARG A 51 24.57 8.35 -8.22
CA ARG A 51 26.01 8.17 -7.94
C ARG A 51 26.17 7.28 -6.71
N SER A 52 27.30 6.59 -6.61
CA SER A 52 27.62 5.73 -5.45
C SER A 52 27.65 6.47 -4.11
N VAL A 53 27.81 7.80 -4.12
CA VAL A 53 27.79 8.67 -2.94
C VAL A 53 26.42 9.29 -2.65
N ALA A 54 25.40 8.99 -3.47
CA ALA A 54 24.04 9.47 -3.29
C ALA A 54 23.11 8.34 -2.82
N ASN A 55 21.94 8.69 -2.30
CA ASN A 55 20.97 7.75 -1.76
C ASN A 55 19.83 7.49 -2.74
N MET A 56 19.14 6.37 -2.57
CA MET A 56 17.94 6.02 -3.34
C MET A 56 16.88 5.48 -2.39
N PHE A 57 15.62 5.85 -2.65
CA PHE A 57 14.46 5.23 -2.03
C PHE A 57 13.61 4.65 -3.15
N LEU A 58 13.44 3.33 -3.14
CA LEU A 58 12.71 2.60 -4.18
C LEU A 58 11.75 1.64 -3.51
N GLU A 59 10.56 1.57 -4.08
CA GLU A 59 9.66 0.45 -3.91
C GLU A 59 9.60 -0.30 -5.24
N LEU A 60 9.74 -1.63 -5.19
CA LEU A 60 9.74 -2.53 -6.34
C LEU A 60 8.69 -3.63 -6.12
N GLY A 61 7.45 -3.21 -5.90
CA GLY A 61 6.32 -4.10 -5.66
C GLY A 61 5.81 -4.79 -6.92
N TRP A 62 5.19 -5.94 -6.71
CA TRP A 62 4.39 -6.61 -7.72
C TRP A 62 2.92 -6.33 -7.45
N VAL A 63 2.19 -5.92 -8.49
CA VAL A 63 0.76 -5.65 -8.42
C VAL A 63 0.07 -6.47 -9.49
N VAL A 64 -1.01 -7.15 -9.10
CA VAL A 64 -1.93 -7.84 -10.00
C VAL A 64 -3.24 -7.08 -10.00
N SER A 65 -3.73 -6.73 -11.18
CA SER A 65 -5.04 -6.10 -11.32
C SER A 65 -6.12 -7.16 -11.27
N LEU A 66 -7.16 -6.91 -10.48
CA LEU A 66 -8.37 -7.74 -10.38
C LEU A 66 -9.54 -7.02 -11.03
N THR A 67 -10.50 -7.78 -11.57
CA THR A 67 -11.85 -7.23 -11.85
C THR A 67 -12.60 -6.96 -10.55
N GLU A 68 -13.74 -6.28 -10.65
CA GLU A 68 -14.58 -6.05 -9.47
C GLU A 68 -15.07 -7.37 -8.88
N GLU A 69 -15.50 -8.30 -9.73
CA GLU A 69 -16.00 -9.59 -9.31
C GLU A 69 -14.91 -10.43 -8.63
N GLU A 70 -13.68 -10.41 -9.16
CA GLU A 70 -12.52 -11.06 -8.56
C GLU A 70 -12.15 -10.43 -7.21
N PHE A 71 -12.19 -9.10 -7.11
CA PHE A 71 -11.93 -8.39 -5.86
C PHE A 71 -12.94 -8.77 -4.78
N GLN A 72 -14.24 -8.76 -5.09
CA GLN A 72 -15.28 -9.15 -4.13
C GLN A 72 -15.16 -10.63 -3.73
N ALA A 73 -14.78 -11.51 -4.65
CA ALA A 73 -14.54 -12.91 -4.33
C ALA A 73 -13.38 -13.09 -3.33
N GLU A 74 -12.23 -12.44 -3.57
CA GLU A 74 -11.07 -12.49 -2.66
C GLU A 74 -11.40 -11.88 -1.28
N MET A 75 -12.17 -10.79 -1.26
CA MET A 75 -12.67 -10.18 -0.02
C MET A 75 -13.56 -11.14 0.77
N ALA A 76 -14.47 -11.84 0.09
CA ALA A 76 -15.36 -12.81 0.72
C ALA A 76 -14.58 -14.01 1.27
N GLU A 77 -13.59 -14.53 0.54
CA GLU A 77 -12.71 -15.59 1.04
C GLU A 77 -11.92 -15.13 2.28
N ARG A 78 -11.35 -13.90 2.27
CA ARG A 78 -10.63 -13.38 3.43
C ARG A 78 -11.51 -13.28 4.67
N ARG A 79 -12.75 -12.78 4.51
CA ARG A 79 -13.71 -12.64 5.62
C ARG A 79 -14.07 -13.97 6.29
N LYS A 80 -14.08 -15.09 5.54
CA LYS A 80 -14.33 -16.43 6.13
C LYS A 80 -13.26 -16.86 7.13
N HIS A 81 -12.04 -16.30 7.00
CA HIS A 81 -10.90 -16.62 7.83
C HIS A 81 -10.64 -15.59 8.95
N MET A 82 -11.54 -14.63 9.13
CA MET A 82 -11.42 -13.57 10.14
C MET A 82 -12.56 -13.63 11.14
N ASP A 83 -12.26 -13.43 12.43
CA ASP A 83 -13.25 -13.06 13.42
C ASP A 83 -13.50 -11.54 13.38
N ARG A 84 -14.62 -11.11 13.96
CA ARG A 84 -14.98 -9.69 14.11
C ARG A 84 -13.99 -8.89 14.95
N ASN A 85 -13.12 -9.56 15.71
CA ASN A 85 -12.10 -8.94 16.56
C ASN A 85 -10.69 -8.99 15.96
N ASP A 86 -10.49 -9.67 14.83
CA ASP A 86 -9.18 -9.66 14.19
C ASP A 86 -8.89 -8.29 13.59
N PHE A 87 -7.67 -8.01 13.12
CA PHE A 87 -7.40 -6.83 12.28
C PHE A 87 -6.34 -7.10 11.25
N ASP A 88 -6.73 -6.98 9.98
CA ASP A 88 -5.85 -7.19 8.84
C ASP A 88 -5.57 -5.86 8.14
N VAL A 89 -4.35 -5.37 8.31
CA VAL A 89 -3.84 -4.16 7.63
C VAL A 89 -3.92 -4.30 6.10
N GLY A 90 -3.79 -5.52 5.57
CA GLY A 90 -3.89 -5.81 4.15
C GLY A 90 -5.32 -5.85 3.63
N CYS A 91 -6.33 -5.85 4.50
CA CYS A 91 -7.73 -5.84 4.09
C CYS A 91 -8.53 -4.74 4.79
N PRO A 92 -8.28 -3.46 4.47
CA PRO A 92 -8.96 -2.34 5.13
C PRO A 92 -10.49 -2.37 4.94
N LEU A 93 -10.97 -3.02 3.88
CA LEU A 93 -12.40 -3.17 3.61
C LEU A 93 -13.02 -4.46 4.19
N CYS A 94 -12.27 -5.32 4.88
CA CYS A 94 -12.79 -6.63 5.32
C CYS A 94 -13.95 -6.50 6.32
N TRP A 95 -14.12 -5.35 6.98
CA TRP A 95 -15.35 -5.04 7.73
C TRP A 95 -15.97 -3.71 7.33
N ALA A 96 -15.56 -3.14 6.21
CA ALA A 96 -16.38 -2.12 5.58
C ALA A 96 -17.69 -2.79 5.13
N PHE A 97 -18.79 -2.05 5.23
CA PHE A 97 -20.10 -2.50 4.73
C PHE A 97 -19.96 -2.89 3.25
N GLU A 98 -20.60 -4.00 2.85
CA GLU A 98 -20.59 -4.45 1.45
C GLU A 98 -21.11 -3.34 0.54
N GLU A 99 -20.37 -3.05 -0.53
CA GLU A 99 -20.67 -1.96 -1.48
C GLU A 99 -22.02 -2.11 -2.18
N GLU A 100 -22.69 -3.28 -2.08
CA GLU A 100 -24.08 -3.45 -2.51
C GLU A 100 -25.03 -2.43 -1.84
N ASN A 101 -24.63 -1.81 -0.73
CA ASN A 101 -25.39 -0.75 -0.04
C ASN A 101 -24.88 0.68 -0.28
N PHE A 102 -23.83 0.86 -1.08
CA PHE A 102 -23.42 2.17 -1.57
C PHE A 102 -24.15 2.44 -2.90
N GLU A 103 -25.46 2.70 -2.82
CA GLU A 103 -26.11 3.41 -3.93
C GLU A 103 -25.36 4.74 -4.10
N ARG A 104 -24.57 4.85 -5.18
CA ARG A 104 -24.05 6.12 -5.64
C ARG A 104 -25.27 7.06 -5.69
N PRO A 105 -25.32 8.15 -4.90
CA PRO A 105 -26.45 9.07 -4.97
C PRO A 105 -26.61 9.43 -6.44
N ALA A 106 -27.84 9.27 -6.95
CA ALA A 106 -28.16 9.48 -8.34
C ALA A 106 -27.47 10.76 -8.80
N ALA A 107 -26.69 10.70 -9.87
CA ALA A 107 -26.17 11.93 -10.45
C ALA A 107 -27.39 12.71 -10.91
N ASP A 108 -27.74 13.77 -10.17
CA ASP A 108 -28.85 14.65 -10.45
C ASP A 108 -28.72 15.12 -11.90
N GLY A 109 -29.48 14.47 -12.78
CA GLY A 109 -29.54 14.82 -14.18
C GLY A 109 -30.08 16.23 -14.31
N GLY A 110 -29.24 17.12 -14.83
CA GLY A 110 -29.60 18.35 -15.54
C GLY A 110 -30.89 19.05 -15.11
N GLY A 111 -30.76 20.00 -14.18
CA GLY A 111 -31.72 21.08 -13.99
C GLY A 111 -30.99 22.41 -14.17
N GLY A 112 -30.96 22.93 -15.41
CA GLY A 112 -30.60 24.33 -15.62
C GLY A 112 -31.68 25.22 -15.02
N LEU A 113 -31.28 26.32 -14.38
CA LEU A 113 -31.93 27.64 -14.43
C LEU A 113 -31.15 28.65 -13.56
N GLN A 114 -30.73 29.73 -14.24
CA GLN A 114 -30.21 31.04 -13.79
C GLN A 114 -28.75 31.09 -13.33
#